data_AF-A0A401X5V0-F1
#
_entry.id   AF-A0A401X5V0-F1
#
_cell.length_a   1.000
_cell.length_b   1.000
_cell.length_c   1.000
_cell.angle_alpha   90.00
_cell.angle_beta   90.00
_cell.angle_gamma   90.00
#
_symmetry.space_group_name_H-M   'P 1'
#
loop_
_entity.id
_entity.type
_entity.pdbx_description
1 polymer ?
#
loop_
_entity_poly.entity_id
_entity_poly.type
_entity_poly.pdbx_seq_one_letter_code
_entity_poly.pdbx_strand_id
1 'polypeptide(L)'
;MFLPEQKQSGGQTKTHKQTKELTELKRKTKNIIISECKAFKDFYLDDENRFRINLLNGISTYEVAEYIDFKEPEDILDFFENESKFTSNDKHAQGRLAWCCLLLSDRNEVDGKKFGANNNHGYTCLMFDKDSSETGEDLSFLDCASWFRKQGWSFFMYETYSGKGNFRVVLPLKHVITCEAHELLTKWINKRISTEAGKKGSVFKWKEKSKGPFDDSKFNAAAKFYLPNHSPERTDYQTYRYKGNIFDPCKELKGKDIKVPEYMCEKMIGLTTHKKKIYERIVNPAINAVLNTSGVKQTHDELRDKKCNEQQEKFLLNKSHDSLGELVRKMTFWERKEEILPFVLMNYRNTQEMKNECEGWIKKYANMVTCSEKFKWK
;
A
#
# COMPACT_ATOMS: atom_id res chain seq x y z
N MET A 1 -41.11 -46.55 8.78
CA MET A 1 -41.55 -45.28 8.18
C MET A 1 -41.12 -44.18 9.15
N PHE A 2 -40.25 -43.27 8.71
CA PHE A 2 -39.49 -42.34 9.56
C PHE A 2 -40.38 -41.31 10.26
N LEU A 3 -40.11 -41.06 11.54
CA LEU A 3 -40.69 -39.96 12.32
C LEU A 3 -40.15 -38.61 11.79
N PRO A 4 -40.97 -37.55 11.73
CA PRO A 4 -40.50 -36.23 11.31
C PRO A 4 -39.65 -35.60 12.42
N GLU A 5 -38.37 -35.36 12.13
CA GLU A 5 -37.50 -34.55 12.98
C GLU A 5 -38.05 -33.12 13.09
N GLN A 6 -38.11 -32.60 14.32
CA GLN A 6 -38.37 -31.18 14.56
C GLN A 6 -37.28 -30.36 13.87
N LYS A 7 -37.67 -29.51 12.91
CA LYS A 7 -36.80 -28.48 12.34
C LYS A 7 -36.35 -27.54 13.46
N GLN A 8 -35.19 -27.78 14.05
CA GLN A 8 -34.49 -26.74 14.80
C GLN A 8 -34.09 -25.67 13.80
N SER A 9 -34.64 -24.47 13.99
CA SER A 9 -34.27 -23.28 13.24
C SER A 9 -32.79 -22.98 13.45
N GLY A 10 -31.95 -23.43 12.53
CA GLY A 10 -30.52 -23.09 12.42
C GLY A 10 -30.30 -21.64 12.00
N GLY A 11 -31.03 -20.70 12.58
CA GLY A 11 -30.72 -19.29 12.48
C GLY A 11 -29.51 -19.02 13.37
N GLN A 12 -28.34 -18.84 12.77
CA GLN A 12 -27.19 -18.25 13.46
C GLN A 12 -27.63 -16.91 14.07
N THR A 13 -27.78 -16.89 15.38
CA THR A 13 -27.94 -15.69 16.17
C THR A 13 -26.71 -14.82 15.96
N LYS A 14 -26.87 -13.64 15.33
CA LYS A 14 -25.82 -12.62 15.24
C LYS A 14 -25.55 -12.05 16.64
N THR A 15 -24.71 -12.72 17.41
CA THR A 15 -24.12 -12.19 18.63
C THR A 15 -22.88 -11.38 18.30
N HIS A 16 -23.04 -10.10 17.99
CA HIS A 16 -21.96 -9.14 18.16
C HIS A 16 -22.49 -7.86 18.81
N LYS A 17 -22.64 -7.89 20.14
CA LYS A 17 -22.50 -6.66 20.93
C LYS A 17 -21.04 -6.22 20.78
N GLN A 18 -20.80 -5.07 20.14
CA GLN A 18 -19.47 -4.48 20.14
C GLN A 18 -19.04 -4.25 21.59
N THR A 19 -17.95 -4.90 22.00
CA THR A 19 -17.36 -4.66 23.32
C THR A 19 -16.70 -3.28 23.34
N LYS A 20 -16.59 -2.66 24.53
CA LYS A 20 -15.85 -1.39 24.70
C LYS A 20 -14.41 -1.52 24.17
N GLU A 21 -13.79 -2.66 24.41
CA GLU A 21 -12.45 -3.02 23.95
C GLU A 21 -12.33 -2.99 22.41
N LEU A 22 -13.28 -3.58 21.69
CA LEU A 22 -13.27 -3.59 20.23
C LEU A 22 -13.46 -2.19 19.64
N THR A 23 -14.28 -1.38 20.30
CA THR A 23 -14.50 0.03 19.90
C THR A 23 -13.22 0.85 20.08
N GLU A 24 -12.53 0.65 21.21
CA GLU A 24 -11.24 1.28 21.49
C GLU A 24 -10.15 0.82 20.53
N LEU A 25 -10.10 -0.48 20.22
CA LEU A 25 -9.16 -1.04 19.25
C LEU A 25 -9.37 -0.43 17.85
N LYS A 26 -10.62 -0.37 17.37
CA LYS A 26 -10.96 0.29 16.08
C LYS A 26 -10.53 1.76 16.07
N ARG A 27 -10.75 2.49 17.16
CA ARG A 27 -10.31 3.89 17.31
C ARG A 27 -8.78 4.01 17.27
N LYS A 28 -8.06 3.14 18.00
CA LYS A 28 -6.59 3.12 18.03
C LYS A 28 -6.00 2.81 16.65
N THR A 29 -6.50 1.78 15.98
CA THR A 29 -6.08 1.41 14.62
C THR A 29 -6.27 2.55 13.64
N LYS A 30 -7.43 3.22 13.68
CA LYS A 30 -7.70 4.39 12.84
C LYS A 30 -6.67 5.51 13.05
N ASN A 31 -6.31 5.80 14.30
CA ASN A 31 -5.31 6.81 14.61
C ASN A 31 -3.91 6.42 14.11
N ILE A 32 -3.56 5.13 14.17
CA ILE A 32 -2.29 4.63 13.61
C ILE A 32 -2.25 4.88 12.10
N ILE A 33 -3.29 4.47 11.36
CA ILE A 33 -3.39 4.67 9.91
C ILE A 33 -3.27 6.15 9.53
N ILE A 34 -3.99 7.03 10.22
CA ILE A 34 -3.92 8.49 9.98
C ILE A 34 -2.51 9.02 10.24
N SER A 35 -1.86 8.56 11.30
CA SER A 35 -0.51 9.02 11.66
C SER A 35 0.53 8.54 10.65
N GLU A 36 0.40 7.31 10.15
CA GLU A 36 1.25 6.79 9.06
C GLU A 36 1.05 7.59 7.77
N CYS A 37 -0.19 7.90 7.36
CA CYS A 37 -0.44 8.72 6.17
C CYS A 37 0.15 10.13 6.30
N LYS A 38 0.10 10.73 7.49
CA LYS A 38 0.76 12.02 7.75
C LYS A 38 2.28 11.94 7.64
N ALA A 39 2.89 10.82 8.02
CA ALA A 39 4.33 10.63 7.89
C ALA A 39 4.75 10.43 6.42
N PHE A 40 3.93 9.75 5.61
CA PHE A 40 4.14 9.66 4.15
C PHE A 40 4.14 11.02 3.46
N LYS A 41 3.42 12.00 4.00
CA LYS A 41 3.43 13.39 3.53
C LYS A 41 4.80 14.08 3.66
N ASP A 42 5.81 13.46 4.26
CA ASP A 42 7.17 13.99 4.37
C ASP A 42 8.22 13.09 3.65
N PHE A 43 7.81 12.00 2.99
CA PHE A 43 8.69 11.00 2.38
C PHE A 43 9.09 11.34 0.93
N TYR A 44 10.38 11.39 0.58
CA TYR A 44 10.89 11.53 -0.80
C TYR A 44 11.53 10.23 -1.29
N LEU A 45 11.40 9.92 -2.58
CA LEU A 45 12.11 8.83 -3.26
C LEU A 45 13.22 9.47 -4.10
N ASP A 46 14.50 9.23 -3.79
CA ASP A 46 15.63 9.66 -4.64
C ASP A 46 15.69 11.17 -4.95
N ASP A 47 15.31 12.03 -3.99
CA ASP A 47 15.09 13.48 -4.17
C ASP A 47 14.07 13.86 -5.26
N GLU A 48 13.37 12.87 -5.79
CA GLU A 48 12.35 12.99 -6.81
C GLU A 48 10.97 12.51 -6.28
N ASN A 49 9.97 12.73 -7.10
CA ASN A 49 8.60 12.92 -6.65
C ASN A 49 7.95 11.75 -5.92
N ARG A 50 7.01 12.11 -5.04
CA ARG A 50 6.22 11.18 -4.23
C ARG A 50 5.06 10.54 -5.00
N PHE A 51 4.71 11.12 -6.14
CA PHE A 51 3.54 10.76 -6.92
C PHE A 51 4.01 10.03 -8.17
N ARG A 52 3.74 8.72 -8.22
CA ARG A 52 4.20 7.81 -9.26
C ARG A 52 3.06 6.93 -9.77
N ILE A 53 3.09 6.60 -11.05
CA ILE A 53 2.38 5.46 -11.63
C ILE A 53 3.40 4.50 -12.23
N ASN A 54 3.26 3.21 -11.94
CA ASN A 54 4.07 2.16 -12.56
C ASN A 54 3.26 1.53 -13.69
N LEU A 55 3.78 1.58 -14.90
CA LEU A 55 3.22 0.86 -16.04
C LEU A 55 3.86 -0.51 -16.07
N LEU A 56 3.05 -1.55 -15.81
CA LEU A 56 3.53 -2.92 -15.79
C LEU A 56 3.49 -3.51 -17.19
N ASN A 57 4.41 -4.44 -17.44
CA ASN A 57 4.30 -5.30 -18.61
C ASN A 57 3.03 -6.17 -18.46
N GLY A 58 1.94 -5.84 -19.16
CA GLY A 58 0.64 -6.50 -19.02
C GLY A 58 0.64 -8.01 -19.26
N ILE A 59 1.65 -8.53 -19.99
CA ILE A 59 1.79 -9.96 -20.30
C ILE A 59 2.35 -10.71 -19.09
N SER A 60 3.40 -10.16 -18.47
CA SER A 60 4.17 -10.84 -17.44
C SER A 60 3.79 -10.36 -16.04
N THR A 61 3.61 -9.06 -15.84
CA THR A 61 3.34 -8.36 -14.56
C THR A 61 4.37 -8.66 -13.47
N TYR A 62 5.55 -9.16 -13.84
CA TYR A 62 6.71 -9.37 -12.97
C TYR A 62 7.67 -8.18 -13.00
N GLU A 63 7.52 -7.29 -13.98
CA GLU A 63 8.43 -6.19 -14.25
C GLU A 63 7.64 -4.91 -14.55
N VAL A 64 8.18 -3.80 -14.06
CA VAL A 64 7.74 -2.44 -14.41
C VAL A 64 8.36 -2.10 -15.76
N ALA A 65 7.51 -1.84 -16.75
CA ALA A 65 7.94 -1.40 -18.06
C ALA A 65 8.34 0.08 -18.05
N GLU A 66 7.62 0.91 -17.29
CA GLU A 66 7.88 2.35 -17.21
C GLU A 66 7.42 2.95 -15.87
N TYR A 67 8.18 3.92 -15.38
CA TYR A 67 7.84 4.74 -14.22
C TYR A 67 7.42 6.13 -14.69
N ILE A 68 6.22 6.56 -14.29
CA ILE A 68 5.71 7.90 -14.56
C ILE A 68 5.67 8.67 -13.25
N ASP A 69 6.60 9.62 -13.09
CA ASP A 69 6.71 10.46 -11.90
C ASP A 69 6.08 11.85 -12.14
N PHE A 70 5.37 12.35 -11.13
CA PHE A 70 4.58 13.59 -11.20
C PHE A 70 5.06 14.61 -10.18
N LYS A 71 5.31 15.84 -10.63
CA LYS A 71 5.76 16.94 -9.76
C LYS A 71 4.72 17.36 -8.77
N GLU A 72 3.52 17.59 -9.26
CA GLU A 72 2.37 17.92 -8.45
C GLU A 72 1.35 16.78 -8.53
N PRO A 73 0.61 16.48 -7.45
CA PRO A 73 -0.38 15.42 -7.48
C PRO A 73 -1.48 15.61 -8.51
N GLU A 74 -1.70 16.84 -8.99
CA GLU A 74 -2.70 17.13 -10.02
C GLU A 74 -2.21 16.78 -11.44
N ASP A 75 -0.90 16.70 -11.69
CA ASP A 75 -0.31 16.37 -13.00
C ASP A 75 -0.73 14.97 -13.48
N ILE A 76 -1.12 14.09 -12.55
CA ILE A 76 -1.70 12.79 -12.86
C ILE A 76 -2.93 12.91 -13.77
N LEU A 77 -3.73 13.99 -13.61
CA LEU A 77 -4.91 14.21 -14.43
C LEU A 77 -4.55 14.59 -15.86
N ASP A 78 -3.48 15.38 -16.04
CA ASP A 78 -2.95 15.72 -17.37
C ASP A 78 -2.44 14.46 -18.09
N PHE A 79 -1.76 13.58 -17.35
CA PHE A 79 -1.34 12.29 -17.89
C PHE A 79 -2.52 11.44 -18.36
N PHE A 80 -3.53 11.19 -17.52
CA PHE A 80 -4.67 10.38 -17.94
C PHE A 80 -5.49 11.02 -19.08
N GLU A 81 -5.56 12.35 -19.14
CA GLU A 81 -6.20 13.05 -20.25
C GLU A 81 -5.42 12.88 -21.56
N ASN A 82 -4.09 12.95 -21.53
CA ASN A 82 -3.27 12.65 -22.69
C ASN A 82 -3.41 11.18 -23.12
N GLU A 83 -3.42 10.26 -22.16
CA GLU A 83 -3.62 8.83 -22.40
C GLU A 83 -4.98 8.50 -23.01
N SER A 84 -5.98 9.36 -22.82
CA SER A 84 -7.32 9.19 -23.43
C SER A 84 -7.32 9.25 -24.96
N LYS A 85 -6.28 9.79 -25.57
CA LYS A 85 -6.11 9.85 -27.03
C LYS A 85 -5.55 8.54 -27.61
N PHE A 86 -5.10 7.61 -26.77
CA PHE A 86 -4.55 6.33 -27.22
C PHE A 86 -5.62 5.43 -27.82
N THR A 87 -5.35 4.92 -29.03
CA THR A 87 -6.21 3.99 -29.77
C THR A 87 -5.50 2.68 -30.05
N SER A 88 -6.18 1.55 -29.80
CA SER A 88 -5.69 0.22 -30.17
C SER A 88 -6.86 -0.75 -30.35
N ASN A 89 -6.73 -1.71 -31.27
CA ASN A 89 -7.66 -2.84 -31.38
C ASN A 89 -7.42 -3.91 -30.30
N ASP A 90 -6.29 -3.84 -29.58
CA ASP A 90 -5.99 -4.72 -28.46
C ASP A 90 -6.35 -4.05 -27.14
N LYS A 91 -7.33 -4.62 -26.43
CA LYS A 91 -7.74 -4.18 -25.10
C LYS A 91 -6.61 -4.29 -24.06
N HIS A 92 -5.66 -5.19 -24.27
CA HIS A 92 -4.55 -5.52 -23.37
C HIS A 92 -3.20 -5.10 -23.97
N ALA A 93 -3.20 -4.04 -24.79
CA ALA A 93 -1.98 -3.52 -25.39
C ALA A 93 -0.84 -3.38 -24.34
N GLN A 94 0.38 -3.67 -24.78
CA GLN A 94 1.54 -3.69 -23.90
C GLN A 94 1.77 -2.32 -23.24
N GLY A 95 2.23 -2.32 -21.98
CA GLY A 95 2.50 -1.09 -21.22
C GLY A 95 1.24 -0.34 -20.76
N ARG A 96 0.03 -0.86 -20.97
CA ARG A 96 -1.22 -0.17 -20.58
C ARG A 96 -1.72 -0.50 -19.19
N LEU A 97 -1.10 -1.44 -18.46
CA LEU A 97 -1.54 -1.83 -17.12
C LEU A 97 -0.89 -0.94 -16.06
N ALA A 98 -1.62 0.07 -15.61
CA ALA A 98 -1.17 1.01 -14.59
C ALA A 98 -1.39 0.46 -13.18
N TRP A 99 -0.41 0.73 -12.32
CA TRP A 99 -0.49 0.50 -10.89
C TRP A 99 -0.04 1.73 -10.12
N CYS A 100 -1.00 2.41 -9.49
CA CYS A 100 -0.82 3.70 -8.83
C CYS A 100 -0.28 3.54 -7.40
N CYS A 101 0.91 2.97 -7.30
CA CYS A 101 1.56 2.68 -6.02
C CYS A 101 3.04 3.06 -6.02
N LEU A 102 3.62 3.06 -4.83
CA LEU A 102 5.05 3.07 -4.64
C LEU A 102 5.58 1.63 -4.67
N LEU A 103 6.54 1.40 -5.57
CA LEU A 103 7.33 0.19 -5.67
C LEU A 103 8.79 0.50 -5.32
N LEU A 104 9.47 -0.45 -4.68
CA LEU A 104 10.88 -0.33 -4.32
C LEU A 104 11.82 -1.08 -5.27
N SER A 105 11.26 -1.89 -6.16
CA SER A 105 12.00 -2.62 -7.17
C SER A 105 11.19 -2.63 -8.47
N ASP A 106 11.91 -2.56 -9.58
CA ASP A 106 11.39 -2.68 -10.94
C ASP A 106 11.05 -4.13 -11.30
N ARG A 107 11.56 -5.10 -10.54
CA ARG A 107 11.30 -6.52 -10.72
C ARG A 107 10.81 -7.16 -9.44
N ASN A 108 9.88 -8.09 -9.58
CA ASN A 108 9.48 -8.91 -8.43
C ASN A 108 10.52 -10.01 -8.22
N GLU A 109 11.39 -9.83 -7.23
CA GLU A 109 12.44 -10.78 -6.86
C GLU A 109 11.91 -12.05 -6.17
N VAL A 110 10.62 -12.08 -5.83
CA VAL A 110 9.99 -13.27 -5.25
C VAL A 110 9.73 -14.28 -6.36
N ASP A 111 10.58 -15.31 -6.44
CA ASP A 111 10.57 -16.42 -7.41
C ASP A 111 9.21 -16.68 -8.07
N GLY A 112 9.09 -16.27 -9.33
CA GLY A 112 7.95 -16.57 -10.20
C GLY A 112 6.60 -15.97 -9.79
N LYS A 113 6.55 -15.00 -8.85
CA LYS A 113 5.30 -14.36 -8.42
C LYS A 113 5.10 -13.00 -9.08
N LYS A 114 3.89 -12.76 -9.58
CA LYS A 114 3.48 -11.47 -10.14
C LYS A 114 3.45 -10.40 -9.05
N PHE A 115 3.66 -9.15 -9.44
CA PHE A 115 3.51 -8.01 -8.56
C PHE A 115 2.13 -8.02 -7.86
N GLY A 116 2.12 -7.92 -6.53
CA GLY A 116 0.92 -8.05 -5.70
C GLY A 116 0.95 -7.19 -4.44
N ALA A 117 -0.01 -7.41 -3.54
CA ALA A 117 -0.21 -6.58 -2.35
C ALA A 117 1.07 -6.37 -1.51
N ASN A 118 1.95 -7.36 -1.47
CA ASN A 118 3.18 -7.33 -0.69
C ASN A 118 4.25 -6.38 -1.27
N ASN A 119 4.16 -6.05 -2.56
CA ASN A 119 5.09 -5.13 -3.20
C ASN A 119 4.64 -3.67 -3.10
N ASN A 120 3.40 -3.40 -2.64
CA ASN A 120 2.86 -2.05 -2.59
C ASN A 120 3.22 -1.36 -1.25
N HIS A 121 4.00 -0.30 -1.34
CA HIS A 121 4.46 0.46 -0.17
C HIS A 121 3.58 1.67 0.16
N GLY A 122 2.73 2.09 -0.77
CA GLY A 122 1.79 3.20 -0.59
C GLY A 122 1.09 3.55 -1.89
N TYR A 123 -0.09 4.16 -1.80
CA TYR A 123 -0.87 4.60 -2.95
C TYR A 123 -0.67 6.08 -3.25
N THR A 124 -0.51 6.40 -4.53
CA THR A 124 -0.20 7.74 -5.04
C THR A 124 -1.46 8.45 -5.57
N CYS A 125 -2.48 7.69 -5.95
CA CYS A 125 -3.83 8.18 -6.24
C CYS A 125 -4.90 7.13 -5.84
N LEU A 126 -6.18 7.50 -5.89
CA LEU A 126 -7.27 6.52 -5.84
C LEU A 126 -7.84 6.31 -7.24
N MET A 127 -8.07 5.06 -7.60
CA MET A 127 -8.77 4.70 -8.82
C MET A 127 -9.98 3.82 -8.50
N PHE A 128 -11.03 4.00 -9.29
CA PHE A 128 -12.27 3.26 -9.18
C PHE A 128 -12.61 2.62 -10.53
N ASP A 129 -13.01 1.36 -10.51
CA ASP A 129 -13.46 0.62 -11.70
C ASP A 129 -14.96 0.41 -11.57
N LYS A 130 -15.73 0.94 -12.52
CA LYS A 130 -17.15 0.65 -12.64
C LYS A 130 -17.34 -0.29 -13.83
N ASP A 131 -17.85 -1.46 -13.53
CA ASP A 131 -18.41 -2.37 -14.51
C ASP A 131 -19.94 -2.32 -14.46
N SER A 132 -20.58 -2.56 -15.60
CA SER A 132 -22.03 -2.51 -15.69
C SER A 132 -22.66 -3.70 -15.01
N SER A 133 -23.68 -3.47 -14.19
CA SER A 133 -24.42 -4.55 -13.55
C SER A 133 -25.27 -5.30 -14.56
N GLU A 134 -25.48 -6.57 -14.27
CA GLU A 134 -26.40 -7.43 -15.02
C GLU A 134 -27.85 -6.90 -14.98
N THR A 135 -28.17 -6.03 -14.02
CA THR A 135 -29.51 -5.48 -13.79
C THR A 135 -29.83 -4.18 -14.54
N GLY A 136 -28.82 -3.51 -15.12
CA GLY A 136 -29.01 -2.26 -15.88
C GLY A 136 -29.37 -1.00 -15.05
N GLU A 137 -29.67 -1.14 -13.76
CA GLU A 137 -29.92 -0.03 -12.81
C GLU A 137 -28.60 0.55 -12.27
N ASP A 138 -27.73 1.03 -13.15
CA ASP A 138 -26.40 1.50 -12.78
C ASP A 138 -26.28 3.01 -12.66
N LEU A 139 -25.28 3.43 -11.89
CA LEU A 139 -24.79 4.80 -11.91
C LEU A 139 -24.23 5.12 -13.31
N SER A 140 -24.80 6.13 -13.97
CA SER A 140 -24.31 6.60 -15.26
C SER A 140 -22.99 7.36 -15.12
N PHE A 141 -22.27 7.50 -16.23
CA PHE A 141 -21.03 8.26 -16.31
C PHE A 141 -21.22 9.71 -15.83
N LEU A 142 -22.27 10.39 -16.32
CA LEU A 142 -22.55 11.79 -15.98
C LEU A 142 -23.03 11.95 -14.53
N ASP A 143 -23.80 11.01 -14.00
CA ASP A 143 -24.23 11.05 -12.60
C ASP A 143 -23.06 10.88 -11.64
N CYS A 144 -22.13 9.96 -11.96
CA CYS A 144 -20.90 9.80 -11.21
C CYS A 144 -20.04 11.07 -11.26
N ALA A 145 -19.85 11.66 -12.44
CA ALA A 145 -19.12 12.91 -12.60
C ALA A 145 -19.76 14.06 -11.79
N SER A 146 -21.09 14.18 -11.82
CA SER A 146 -21.84 15.15 -11.04
C SER A 146 -21.64 14.95 -9.53
N TRP A 147 -21.65 13.70 -9.05
CA TRP A 147 -21.42 13.41 -7.65
C TRP A 147 -20.02 13.80 -7.18
N PHE A 148 -18.97 13.44 -7.93
CA PHE A 148 -17.59 13.83 -7.59
C PHE A 148 -17.39 15.35 -7.67
N ARG A 149 -17.98 16.01 -8.68
CA ARG A 149 -17.98 17.46 -8.82
C ARG A 149 -18.63 18.15 -7.61
N LYS A 150 -19.75 17.62 -7.12
CA LYS A 150 -20.44 18.12 -5.91
C LYS A 150 -19.56 18.05 -4.65
N GLN A 151 -18.61 17.11 -4.59
CA GLN A 151 -17.62 17.06 -3.50
C GLN A 151 -16.56 18.15 -3.60
N GLY A 152 -16.44 18.79 -4.77
CA GLY A 152 -15.43 19.80 -5.04
C GLY A 152 -14.02 19.24 -5.14
N TRP A 153 -13.87 17.95 -5.49
CA TRP A 153 -12.56 17.30 -5.65
C TRP A 153 -12.11 17.32 -7.10
N SER A 154 -10.82 17.54 -7.40
CA SER A 154 -10.28 17.33 -8.75
C SER A 154 -10.38 15.84 -9.12
N PHE A 155 -10.78 15.50 -10.34
CA PHE A 155 -10.79 14.12 -10.82
C PHE A 155 -10.79 14.05 -12.36
N PHE A 156 -10.43 12.89 -12.89
CA PHE A 156 -10.59 12.54 -14.30
C PHE A 156 -11.39 11.24 -14.44
N MET A 157 -12.30 11.19 -15.39
CA MET A 157 -13.10 10.02 -15.71
C MET A 157 -12.97 9.67 -17.17
N TYR A 158 -13.00 8.37 -17.46
CA TYR A 158 -12.88 7.86 -18.81
C TYR A 158 -13.63 6.54 -18.95
N GLU A 159 -14.33 6.35 -20.06
CA GLU A 159 -14.97 5.06 -20.35
C GLU A 159 -13.92 3.97 -20.57
N THR A 160 -14.26 2.70 -20.36
CA THR A 160 -13.31 1.61 -20.63
C THR A 160 -13.55 1.00 -22.01
N TYR A 161 -12.55 0.25 -22.50
CA TYR A 161 -12.66 -0.52 -23.74
C TYR A 161 -13.83 -1.53 -23.71
N SER A 162 -14.24 -2.01 -22.53
CA SER A 162 -15.23 -3.08 -22.37
C SER A 162 -16.68 -2.67 -22.63
N GLY A 163 -16.93 -1.42 -23.02
CA GLY A 163 -18.20 -0.99 -23.58
C GLY A 163 -18.90 0.13 -22.82
N LYS A 164 -19.95 0.67 -23.44
CA LYS A 164 -20.75 1.79 -22.94
C LYS A 164 -21.29 1.49 -21.54
N GLY A 165 -21.12 2.44 -20.63
CA GLY A 165 -21.54 2.30 -19.25
C GLY A 165 -20.43 1.82 -18.31
N ASN A 166 -19.33 1.24 -18.80
CA ASN A 166 -18.15 0.94 -17.97
C ASN A 166 -17.18 2.11 -17.99
N PHE A 167 -16.69 2.51 -16.82
CA PHE A 167 -15.80 3.66 -16.72
C PHE A 167 -14.90 3.58 -15.50
N ARG A 168 -13.84 4.39 -15.53
CA ARG A 168 -12.93 4.56 -14.41
C ARG A 168 -12.94 6.00 -13.92
N VAL A 169 -12.64 6.16 -12.63
CA VAL A 169 -12.41 7.46 -12.00
C VAL A 169 -11.01 7.48 -11.45
N VAL A 170 -10.26 8.55 -11.73
CA VAL A 170 -8.95 8.85 -11.17
C VAL A 170 -9.08 10.05 -10.24
N LEU A 171 -8.67 9.86 -8.99
CA LEU A 171 -8.74 10.87 -7.95
C LEU A 171 -7.32 11.14 -7.40
N PRO A 172 -6.74 12.33 -7.64
CA PRO A 172 -5.40 12.69 -7.16
C PRO A 172 -5.42 12.86 -5.65
N LEU A 173 -4.35 12.41 -4.99
CA LEU A 173 -4.19 12.52 -3.54
C LEU A 173 -3.22 13.63 -3.19
N LYS A 174 -3.52 14.39 -2.13
CA LYS A 174 -2.61 15.43 -1.63
C LYS A 174 -1.27 14.90 -1.09
N HIS A 175 -1.22 13.61 -0.75
CA HIS A 175 -0.03 12.90 -0.32
C HIS A 175 -0.27 11.39 -0.45
N VAL A 176 0.82 10.63 -0.53
CA VAL A 176 0.81 9.17 -0.53
C VAL A 176 0.13 8.65 0.74
N ILE A 177 -0.62 7.56 0.61
CA ILE A 177 -1.32 6.91 1.73
C ILE A 177 -0.96 5.44 1.84
N THR A 178 -1.24 4.86 3.01
CA THR A 178 -1.07 3.42 3.22
C THR A 178 -2.10 2.59 2.45
N CYS A 179 -1.81 1.32 2.23
CA CYS A 179 -2.75 0.36 1.64
C CYS A 179 -4.04 0.24 2.46
N GLU A 180 -3.93 0.30 3.78
CA GLU A 180 -5.06 0.27 4.70
C GLU A 180 -5.94 1.53 4.55
N ALA A 181 -5.32 2.70 4.40
CA ALA A 181 -6.04 3.94 4.13
C ALA A 181 -6.75 3.91 2.76
N HIS A 182 -6.08 3.42 1.72
CA HIS A 182 -6.68 3.24 0.39
C HIS A 182 -7.96 2.40 0.47
N GLU A 183 -7.90 1.25 1.14
CA GLU A 183 -9.05 0.36 1.28
C GLU A 183 -10.21 1.02 2.04
N LEU A 184 -9.92 1.75 3.12
CA LEU A 184 -10.94 2.46 3.90
C LEU A 184 -11.61 3.58 3.09
N LEU A 185 -10.82 4.38 2.37
CA LEU A 185 -11.30 5.54 1.62
C LEU A 185 -12.10 5.11 0.39
N THR A 186 -11.63 4.12 -0.37
CA THR A 186 -12.33 3.61 -1.55
C THR A 186 -13.68 2.99 -1.18
N LYS A 187 -13.73 2.16 -0.14
CA LYS A 187 -14.98 1.60 0.41
C LYS A 187 -15.93 2.69 0.92
N TRP A 188 -15.39 3.70 1.60
CA TRP A 188 -16.21 4.81 2.10
C TRP A 188 -16.80 5.64 0.95
N ILE A 189 -16.02 6.01 -0.06
CA ILE A 189 -16.49 6.74 -1.25
C ILE A 189 -17.56 5.91 -1.97
N ASN A 190 -17.30 4.63 -2.23
CA ASN A 190 -18.25 3.74 -2.93
C ASN A 190 -19.60 3.66 -2.18
N LYS A 191 -19.54 3.51 -0.86
CA LYS A 191 -20.73 3.50 -0.01
C LYS A 191 -21.44 4.85 -0.01
N ARG A 192 -20.71 5.97 0.08
CA ARG A 192 -21.30 7.31 0.10
C ARG A 192 -22.10 7.57 -1.17
N ILE A 193 -21.52 7.25 -2.33
CA ILE A 193 -22.19 7.37 -3.63
C ILE A 193 -23.49 6.55 -3.63
N SER A 194 -23.46 5.29 -3.20
CA SER A 194 -24.66 4.45 -3.08
C SER A 194 -25.75 5.09 -2.21
N THR A 195 -25.37 5.64 -1.06
CA THR A 195 -26.34 6.23 -0.11
C THR A 195 -26.87 7.59 -0.53
N GLU A 196 -26.08 8.39 -1.24
CA GLU A 196 -26.46 9.76 -1.63
C GLU A 196 -27.13 9.79 -2.98
N ALA A 197 -26.70 8.96 -3.93
CA ALA A 197 -27.41 8.73 -5.19
C ALA A 197 -28.72 7.95 -5.00
N GLY A 198 -28.96 7.38 -3.81
CA GLY A 198 -30.19 6.64 -3.46
C GLY A 198 -31.21 7.39 -2.58
N LYS A 199 -31.03 8.68 -2.27
CA LYS A 199 -31.96 9.46 -1.42
C LYS A 199 -32.97 10.28 -2.25
N LYS A 200 -34.21 10.36 -1.73
CA LYS A 200 -35.43 10.98 -2.30
C LYS A 200 -35.17 12.15 -3.26
N GLY A 201 -35.64 12.00 -4.50
CA GLY A 201 -35.41 12.92 -5.61
C GLY A 201 -34.38 12.40 -6.63
N SER A 202 -33.63 11.36 -6.28
CA SER A 202 -32.79 10.64 -7.25
C SER A 202 -33.60 9.63 -8.07
N VAL A 203 -33.26 9.50 -9.35
CA VAL A 203 -33.90 8.57 -10.31
C VAL A 203 -33.56 7.10 -10.01
N PHE A 204 -32.75 6.82 -8.98
CA PHE A 204 -32.14 5.50 -8.74
C PHE A 204 -32.58 4.88 -7.41
N LYS A 205 -33.03 3.62 -7.47
CA LYS A 205 -33.39 2.81 -6.30
C LYS A 205 -32.26 1.84 -5.95
N TRP A 206 -31.16 2.34 -5.39
CA TRP A 206 -30.18 1.43 -4.79
C TRP A 206 -30.78 0.78 -3.54
N LYS A 207 -30.76 -0.57 -3.45
CA LYS A 207 -31.13 -1.27 -2.21
C LYS A 207 -30.21 -0.80 -1.08
N GLU A 208 -30.76 -0.52 0.09
CA GLU A 208 -30.10 0.03 1.30
C GLU A 208 -28.86 -0.76 1.80
N LYS A 209 -28.58 -1.92 1.19
CA LYS A 209 -27.46 -2.83 1.49
C LYS A 209 -26.48 -3.03 0.32
N SER A 210 -26.60 -2.25 -0.76
CA SER A 210 -25.73 -2.42 -1.92
C SER A 210 -24.29 -2.04 -1.61
N LYS A 211 -23.34 -2.69 -2.29
CA LYS A 211 -21.90 -2.48 -2.12
C LYS A 211 -21.40 -1.16 -2.71
N GLY A 212 -22.26 -0.45 -3.45
CA GLY A 212 -21.91 0.73 -4.25
C GLY A 212 -21.67 0.40 -5.73
N PRO A 213 -21.50 1.43 -6.57
CA PRO A 213 -21.38 1.29 -8.03
C PRO A 213 -20.04 0.71 -8.51
N PHE A 214 -18.98 0.79 -7.70
CA PHE A 214 -17.64 0.34 -8.09
C PHE A 214 -17.34 -1.09 -7.63
N ASP A 215 -16.51 -1.79 -8.41
CA ASP A 215 -16.04 -3.15 -8.11
C ASP A 215 -15.21 -3.18 -6.81
N ASP A 216 -15.76 -3.82 -5.78
CA ASP A 216 -15.11 -3.92 -4.47
C ASP A 216 -13.85 -4.80 -4.48
N SER A 217 -13.69 -5.63 -5.51
CA SER A 217 -12.48 -6.40 -5.75
C SER A 217 -11.27 -5.48 -6.00
N LYS A 218 -11.48 -4.25 -6.50
CA LYS A 218 -10.42 -3.28 -6.80
C LYS A 218 -9.98 -2.43 -5.62
N PHE A 219 -10.54 -2.63 -4.43
CA PHE A 219 -10.17 -1.83 -3.25
C PHE A 219 -8.98 -2.40 -2.48
N ASN A 220 -8.39 -3.50 -2.97
CA ASN A 220 -7.26 -4.17 -2.35
C ASN A 220 -5.91 -3.61 -2.81
N ALA A 221 -4.85 -3.88 -2.04
CA ALA A 221 -3.49 -3.39 -2.24
C ALA A 221 -2.80 -3.81 -3.56
N ALA A 222 -3.35 -4.80 -4.27
CA ALA A 222 -2.83 -5.33 -5.53
C ALA A 222 -3.60 -4.83 -6.76
N ALA A 223 -4.57 -3.92 -6.57
CA ALA A 223 -5.44 -3.44 -7.63
C ALA A 223 -4.68 -2.66 -8.71
N LYS A 224 -4.87 -3.08 -9.97
CA LYS A 224 -4.26 -2.52 -11.17
C LYS A 224 -5.38 -2.14 -12.14
N PHE A 225 -5.12 -1.12 -12.95
CA PHE A 225 -6.12 -0.53 -13.83
C PHE A 225 -5.51 -0.36 -15.21
N TYR A 226 -6.26 -0.68 -16.25
CA TYR A 226 -5.81 -0.33 -17.60
C TYR A 226 -5.99 1.17 -17.82
N LEU A 227 -4.97 1.79 -18.41
CA LEU A 227 -5.04 3.14 -18.94
C LEU A 227 -6.18 3.26 -19.97
N PRO A 228 -6.67 4.48 -20.25
CA PRO A 228 -7.64 4.71 -21.32
C PRO A 228 -7.21 4.02 -22.62
N ASN A 229 -8.15 3.34 -23.27
CA ASN A 229 -7.93 2.67 -24.55
C ASN A 229 -9.28 2.52 -25.24
N HIS A 230 -9.35 2.88 -26.52
CA HIS A 230 -10.53 2.70 -27.35
C HIS A 230 -10.14 2.17 -28.73
N SER A 231 -11.07 1.47 -29.38
CA SER A 231 -10.87 1.01 -30.75
C SER A 231 -10.74 2.24 -31.68
N PRO A 232 -9.85 2.21 -32.69
CA PRO A 232 -9.73 3.27 -33.70
C PRO A 232 -11.05 3.57 -34.43
N GLU A 233 -11.97 2.61 -34.49
CA GLU A 233 -13.27 2.75 -35.16
C GLU A 233 -14.33 3.41 -34.26
N ARG A 234 -14.06 3.53 -32.96
CA ARG A 234 -15.00 4.10 -31.99
C ARG A 234 -14.78 5.61 -31.87
N THR A 235 -15.81 6.38 -32.23
CA THR A 235 -15.78 7.86 -32.21
C THR A 235 -16.52 8.49 -31.03
N ASP A 236 -17.24 7.69 -30.22
CA ASP A 236 -18.17 8.17 -29.18
C ASP A 236 -17.67 7.97 -27.74
N TYR A 237 -16.35 7.94 -27.56
CA TYR A 237 -15.72 7.73 -26.26
C TYR A 237 -15.89 8.93 -25.32
N GLN A 238 -16.37 8.69 -24.09
CA GLN A 238 -16.56 9.77 -23.11
C GLN A 238 -15.38 9.88 -22.13
N THR A 239 -14.92 11.12 -21.96
CA THR A 239 -14.05 11.54 -20.86
C THR A 239 -14.66 12.72 -20.12
N TYR A 240 -14.26 12.92 -18.87
CA TYR A 240 -14.66 14.08 -18.09
C TYR A 240 -13.55 14.48 -17.13
N ARG A 241 -13.11 15.74 -17.23
CA ARG A 241 -12.18 16.34 -16.29
C ARG A 241 -12.88 17.39 -15.47
N TYR A 242 -12.63 17.38 -14.16
CA TYR A 242 -13.00 18.49 -13.28
C TYR A 242 -11.81 18.88 -12.43
N LYS A 243 -11.54 20.19 -12.40
CA LYS A 243 -10.49 20.80 -11.59
C LYS A 243 -11.13 21.47 -10.37
N GLY A 244 -10.82 20.96 -9.19
CA GLY A 244 -11.32 21.41 -7.90
C GLY A 244 -10.21 21.39 -6.85
N ASN A 245 -10.52 20.91 -5.65
CA ASN A 245 -9.51 20.70 -4.60
C ASN A 245 -8.90 19.30 -4.73
N ILE A 246 -7.59 19.19 -4.55
CA ILE A 246 -6.95 17.88 -4.46
C ILE A 246 -7.47 17.15 -3.21
N PHE A 247 -7.80 15.86 -3.34
CA PHE A 247 -8.38 15.07 -2.26
C PHE A 247 -7.42 14.97 -1.08
N ASP A 248 -7.87 15.35 0.12
CA ASP A 248 -7.08 15.28 1.35
C ASP A 248 -7.47 14.02 2.15
N PRO A 249 -6.75 12.90 1.99
CA PRO A 249 -7.14 11.63 2.59
C PRO A 249 -7.10 11.67 4.12
N CYS A 250 -6.17 12.43 4.72
CA CYS A 250 -6.10 12.57 6.18
C CYS A 250 -7.27 13.36 6.76
N LYS A 251 -7.81 14.34 6.02
CA LYS A 251 -9.03 15.05 6.41
C LYS A 251 -10.20 14.09 6.43
N GLU A 252 -10.39 13.33 5.34
CA GLU A 252 -11.53 12.41 5.21
C GLU A 252 -11.44 11.25 6.21
N LEU A 253 -10.25 10.66 6.39
CA LEU A 253 -10.02 9.59 7.37
C LEU A 253 -10.46 9.97 8.80
N LYS A 254 -10.38 11.24 9.20
CA LYS A 254 -10.86 11.67 10.55
C LYS A 254 -12.39 11.65 10.69
N GLY A 255 -13.13 11.61 9.58
CA GLY A 255 -14.59 11.59 9.55
C GLY A 255 -15.17 10.40 10.31
N LYS A 256 -16.30 10.61 11.02
CA LYS A 256 -16.94 9.58 11.87
C LYS A 256 -17.50 8.39 11.06
N ASP A 257 -17.79 8.61 9.79
CA ASP A 257 -18.42 7.60 8.92
C ASP A 257 -17.44 6.55 8.39
N ILE A 258 -16.14 6.82 8.45
CA ILE A 258 -15.10 5.85 8.09
C ILE A 258 -14.86 4.91 9.27
N LYS A 259 -15.32 3.67 9.12
CA LYS A 259 -15.23 2.62 10.14
C LYS A 259 -14.13 1.63 9.79
N VAL A 260 -13.28 1.34 10.76
CA VAL A 260 -12.24 0.31 10.63
C VAL A 260 -12.87 -1.08 10.84
N PRO A 261 -12.74 -1.99 9.87
CA PRO A 261 -13.25 -3.35 10.03
C PRO A 261 -12.35 -4.18 10.97
N GLU A 262 -12.90 -5.28 11.48
CA GLU A 262 -12.26 -6.06 12.55
C GLU A 262 -10.98 -6.76 12.07
N TYR A 263 -11.00 -7.36 10.88
CA TYR A 263 -9.79 -7.97 10.29
C TYR A 263 -8.63 -6.97 10.14
N MET A 264 -8.93 -5.69 9.90
CA MET A 264 -7.89 -4.66 9.79
C MET A 264 -7.36 -4.29 11.17
N CYS A 265 -8.19 -4.37 12.20
CA CYS A 265 -7.73 -4.26 13.58
C CYS A 265 -6.81 -5.43 13.93
N GLU A 266 -7.21 -6.66 13.65
CA GLU A 266 -6.43 -7.88 13.89
C GLU A 266 -5.05 -7.83 13.21
N LYS A 267 -4.99 -7.42 11.94
CA LYS A 267 -3.73 -7.18 11.21
C LYS A 267 -2.83 -6.14 11.87
N MET A 268 -3.40 -5.24 12.66
CA MET A 268 -2.71 -4.13 13.32
C MET A 268 -2.49 -4.37 14.83
N ILE A 269 -3.02 -5.44 15.40
CA ILE A 269 -2.75 -5.84 16.80
C ILE A 269 -1.26 -6.15 16.95
N GLY A 270 -0.64 -5.62 18.01
CA GLY A 270 0.80 -5.83 18.27
C GLY A 270 1.74 -5.00 17.39
N LEU A 271 1.23 -4.28 16.38
CA LEU A 271 1.99 -3.28 15.63
C LEU A 271 2.08 -1.98 16.44
N THR A 272 2.75 -2.05 17.60
CA THR A 272 2.88 -0.94 18.55
C THR A 272 4.05 -0.02 18.26
N THR A 273 4.94 -0.35 17.32
CA THR A 273 6.06 0.52 16.96
C THR A 273 5.86 1.13 15.59
N HIS A 274 5.27 2.33 15.61
CA HIS A 274 5.24 3.33 14.56
C HIS A 274 6.55 3.42 13.73
N LYS A 275 7.69 3.07 14.33
CA LYS A 275 8.99 3.05 13.68
C LYS A 275 9.26 1.85 12.76
N LYS A 276 8.77 0.63 13.03
CA LYS A 276 9.25 -0.58 12.30
C LYS A 276 8.70 -0.69 10.87
N LYS A 277 7.41 -0.48 10.66
CA LYS A 277 6.81 -0.43 9.31
C LYS A 277 7.20 0.83 8.54
N ILE A 278 7.36 1.98 9.21
CA ILE A 278 7.97 3.18 8.58
C ILE A 278 9.43 2.87 8.20
N TYR A 279 10.20 2.15 9.03
CA TYR A 279 11.56 1.76 8.68
C TYR A 279 11.61 0.83 7.45
N GLU A 280 10.74 -0.18 7.44
CA GLU A 280 10.65 -1.21 6.39
C GLU A 280 9.97 -0.70 5.10
N ARG A 281 9.07 0.28 5.16
CA ARG A 281 8.34 0.83 3.99
C ARG A 281 8.82 2.21 3.52
N ILE A 282 9.42 3.02 4.39
CA ILE A 282 9.69 4.47 4.18
C ILE A 282 11.18 4.81 4.35
N VAL A 283 11.96 4.14 5.20
CA VAL A 283 13.33 4.61 5.52
C VAL A 283 14.43 3.82 4.79
N ASN A 284 14.24 2.54 4.48
CA ASN A 284 15.29 1.76 3.81
C ASN A 284 15.66 2.27 2.39
N PRO A 285 14.71 2.72 1.56
CA PRO A 285 15.00 3.29 0.24
C PRO A 285 15.38 4.77 0.31
N ALA A 286 14.75 5.57 1.18
CA ALA A 286 15.09 6.99 1.34
C ALA A 286 16.47 7.19 1.99
N ILE A 287 16.96 6.26 2.80
CA ILE A 287 18.37 6.29 3.24
C ILE A 287 19.30 5.96 2.06
N ASN A 288 18.96 5.00 1.18
CA ASN A 288 19.74 4.76 -0.04
C ASN A 288 19.73 5.96 -1.00
N ALA A 289 18.60 6.66 -1.11
CA ALA A 289 18.42 7.91 -1.84
C ALA A 289 19.24 9.08 -1.25
N VAL A 290 19.12 9.33 0.06
CA VAL A 290 19.81 10.43 0.76
C VAL A 290 21.33 10.18 0.87
N LEU A 291 21.75 8.91 0.88
CA LEU A 291 23.15 8.53 0.72
C LEU A 291 23.67 8.81 -0.70
N ASN A 292 22.80 8.81 -1.71
CA ASN A 292 23.16 9.16 -3.09
C ASN A 292 23.18 10.69 -3.34
N THR A 293 22.42 11.49 -2.59
CA THR A 293 22.28 12.93 -2.84
C THR A 293 23.14 13.84 -1.95
N SER A 294 23.84 13.29 -0.96
CA SER A 294 24.78 14.05 -0.11
C SER A 294 26.21 14.20 -0.68
N GLY A 295 26.42 13.88 -1.96
CA GLY A 295 27.68 14.20 -2.67
C GLY A 295 28.92 13.40 -2.21
N VAL A 296 28.78 12.49 -1.26
CA VAL A 296 29.81 11.52 -0.89
C VAL A 296 29.24 10.15 -1.17
N LYS A 297 29.57 9.59 -2.34
CA LYS A 297 29.26 8.20 -2.68
C LYS A 297 29.97 7.28 -1.69
N GLN A 298 29.35 6.99 -0.54
CA GLN A 298 29.73 5.80 0.22
C GLN A 298 29.07 4.60 -0.44
N THR A 299 29.87 3.72 -1.01
CA THR A 299 29.39 2.41 -1.45
C THR A 299 28.71 1.67 -0.28
N HIS A 300 27.81 0.73 -0.56
CA HIS A 300 27.20 -0.12 0.47
C HIS A 300 28.26 -0.75 1.38
N ASP A 301 29.42 -1.11 0.80
CA ASP A 301 30.58 -1.64 1.51
C ASP A 301 31.21 -0.61 2.45
N GLU A 302 31.36 0.66 2.04
CA GLU A 302 31.89 1.73 2.91
C GLU A 302 30.97 2.07 4.08
N LEU A 303 29.65 2.04 3.86
CA LEU A 303 28.68 2.24 4.95
C LEU A 303 28.68 1.05 5.91
N ARG A 304 28.72 -0.17 5.36
CA ARG A 304 28.86 -1.41 6.13
C ARG A 304 30.10 -1.33 7.01
N ASP A 305 31.24 -0.94 6.46
CA ASP A 305 32.51 -0.85 7.16
C ASP A 305 32.49 0.23 8.23
N LYS A 306 31.98 1.43 7.91
CA LYS A 306 31.80 2.51 8.88
C LYS A 306 30.90 2.07 10.04
N LYS A 307 29.79 1.40 9.77
CA LYS A 307 28.84 0.97 10.80
C LYS A 307 29.38 -0.17 11.65
N CYS A 308 30.13 -1.09 11.08
CA CYS A 308 30.85 -2.12 11.84
C CYS A 308 31.93 -1.48 12.73
N ASN A 309 32.74 -0.55 12.19
CA ASN A 309 33.78 0.15 12.93
C ASN A 309 33.21 0.98 14.09
N GLU A 310 32.13 1.74 13.88
CA GLU A 310 31.45 2.49 14.95
C GLU A 310 30.99 1.59 16.11
N GLN A 311 30.55 0.36 15.81
CA GLN A 311 30.12 -0.58 16.85
C GLN A 311 31.30 -1.24 17.55
N GLN A 312 32.35 -1.58 16.81
CA GLN A 312 33.61 -2.04 17.36
C GLN A 312 34.20 -1.01 18.33
N GLU A 313 34.25 0.26 17.95
CA GLU A 313 34.71 1.36 18.80
C GLU A 313 33.84 1.52 20.06
N LYS A 314 32.51 1.51 19.92
CA LYS A 314 31.57 1.58 21.06
C LYS A 314 31.74 0.41 22.03
N PHE A 315 32.00 -0.78 21.49
CA PHE A 315 32.31 -1.95 22.30
C PHE A 315 33.65 -1.79 23.03
N LEU A 316 34.69 -1.31 22.34
CA LEU A 316 36.00 -1.08 22.96
C LEU A 316 35.97 -0.05 24.08
N LEU A 317 35.08 0.94 23.99
CA LEU A 317 34.90 1.97 25.01
C LEU A 317 34.14 1.46 26.24
N ASN A 318 33.11 0.65 26.05
CA ASN A 318 32.22 0.23 27.15
C ASN A 318 32.55 -1.14 27.73
N LYS A 319 33.07 -2.07 26.91
CA LYS A 319 33.46 -3.45 27.24
C LYS A 319 32.50 -4.14 28.22
N SER A 320 31.20 -4.03 27.95
CA SER A 320 30.14 -4.65 28.74
C SER A 320 29.45 -5.77 27.96
N HIS A 321 28.80 -6.68 28.68
CA HIS A 321 27.97 -7.74 28.09
C HIS A 321 26.85 -7.17 27.18
N ASP A 322 26.22 -6.06 27.57
CA ASP A 322 25.21 -5.40 26.74
C ASP A 322 25.80 -4.81 25.45
N SER A 323 26.99 -4.20 25.55
CA SER A 323 27.70 -3.68 24.37
C SER A 323 28.22 -4.78 23.45
N LEU A 324 28.58 -5.96 24.00
CA LEU A 324 28.88 -7.16 23.23
C LEU A 324 27.63 -7.61 22.46
N GLY A 325 26.47 -7.57 23.10
CA GLY A 325 25.21 -8.01 22.50
C GLY A 325 24.82 -7.15 21.30
N GLU A 326 25.04 -5.84 21.43
CA GLU A 326 24.82 -4.89 20.35
C GLU A 326 25.86 -5.01 19.23
N LEU A 327 27.14 -5.19 19.56
CA LEU A 327 28.20 -5.46 18.59
C LEU A 327 27.86 -6.68 17.74
N VAL A 328 27.59 -7.82 18.39
CA VAL A 328 27.32 -9.08 17.70
C VAL A 328 26.06 -8.95 16.83
N ARG A 329 25.01 -8.32 17.35
CA ARG A 329 23.76 -8.09 16.60
C ARG A 329 23.99 -7.24 15.35
N LYS A 330 24.72 -6.13 15.47
CA LYS A 330 24.91 -5.16 14.37
C LYS A 330 25.87 -5.68 13.31
N MET A 331 26.99 -6.31 13.70
CA MET A 331 27.91 -6.91 12.74
C MET A 331 27.32 -8.12 12.04
N THR A 332 26.47 -8.91 12.71
CA THR A 332 25.74 -10.03 12.07
C THR A 332 24.71 -9.52 11.07
N PHE A 333 24.02 -8.42 11.38
CA PHE A 333 23.07 -7.76 10.45
C PHE A 333 23.76 -7.25 9.18
N TRP A 334 25.00 -6.77 9.31
CA TRP A 334 25.82 -6.25 8.22
C TRP A 334 26.70 -7.33 7.56
N GLU A 335 26.37 -8.61 7.70
CA GLU A 335 27.04 -9.73 7.03
C GLU A 335 28.55 -9.86 7.31
N ARG A 336 29.04 -9.34 8.45
CA ARG A 336 30.45 -9.42 8.90
C ARG A 336 30.62 -10.39 10.07
N LYS A 337 29.82 -11.45 10.11
CA LYS A 337 29.73 -12.38 11.27
C LYS A 337 31.03 -13.14 11.52
N GLU A 338 31.81 -13.37 10.48
CA GLU A 338 33.10 -14.07 10.51
C GLU A 338 34.17 -13.28 11.27
N GLU A 339 34.03 -11.95 11.34
CA GLU A 339 34.99 -11.04 11.98
C GLU A 339 34.71 -10.79 13.45
N ILE A 340 33.49 -11.05 13.90
CA ILE A 340 33.04 -10.77 15.27
C ILE A 340 33.87 -11.55 16.28
N LEU A 341 34.02 -12.86 16.07
CA LEU A 341 34.69 -13.73 17.02
C LEU A 341 36.19 -13.41 17.14
N PRO A 342 36.97 -13.29 16.05
CA PRO A 342 38.35 -12.82 16.12
C PRO A 342 38.49 -11.47 16.85
N PHE A 343 37.61 -10.51 16.53
CA PHE A 343 37.65 -9.18 17.13
C PHE A 343 37.40 -9.20 18.65
N VAL A 344 36.40 -9.95 19.11
CA VAL A 344 36.05 -10.06 20.54
C VAL A 344 37.15 -10.77 21.33
N LEU A 345 37.69 -11.88 20.80
CA LEU A 345 38.76 -12.63 21.48
C LEU A 345 40.05 -11.80 21.58
N MET A 346 40.35 -10.97 20.58
CA MET A 346 41.53 -10.10 20.59
C MET A 346 41.40 -8.92 21.55
N ASN A 347 40.19 -8.37 21.73
CA ASN A 347 40.01 -7.06 22.40
C ASN A 347 39.27 -7.09 23.75
N TYR A 348 38.70 -8.23 24.14
CA TYR A 348 37.89 -8.34 25.36
C TYR A 348 38.30 -9.50 26.26
N ARG A 349 37.95 -10.74 25.90
CA ARG A 349 38.30 -11.94 26.69
C ARG A 349 38.59 -13.11 25.77
N ASN A 350 39.80 -13.62 25.84
CA ASN A 350 40.21 -14.82 25.10
C ASN A 350 39.98 -16.07 25.95
N THR A 351 38.72 -16.45 26.14
CA THR A 351 38.35 -17.67 26.88
C THR A 351 37.41 -18.53 26.05
N GLN A 352 37.40 -19.85 26.33
CA GLN A 352 36.49 -20.78 25.67
C GLN A 352 35.01 -20.44 25.97
N GLU A 353 34.72 -19.92 27.16
CA GLU A 353 33.39 -19.44 27.54
C GLU A 353 32.93 -18.26 26.67
N MET A 354 33.80 -17.25 26.48
CA MET A 354 33.51 -16.09 25.63
C MET A 354 33.36 -16.50 24.16
N LYS A 355 34.16 -17.47 23.71
CA LYS A 355 34.01 -18.07 22.38
C LYS A 355 32.63 -18.70 22.21
N ASN A 356 32.22 -19.55 23.15
CA ASN A 356 30.91 -20.22 23.12
C ASN A 356 29.75 -19.21 23.21
N GLU A 357 29.89 -18.18 24.04
CA GLU A 357 28.91 -17.11 24.22
C GLU A 357 28.74 -16.28 22.94
N CYS A 358 29.85 -15.83 22.36
CA CYS A 358 29.88 -15.05 21.13
C CYS A 358 29.33 -15.86 19.96
N GLU A 359 29.77 -17.10 19.77
CA GLU A 359 29.21 -18.02 18.76
C GLU A 359 27.71 -18.28 19.00
N GLY A 360 27.29 -18.42 20.26
CA GLY A 360 25.90 -18.56 20.65
C GLY A 360 25.05 -17.35 20.25
N TRP A 361 25.60 -16.14 20.38
CA TRP A 361 24.94 -14.90 19.97
C TRP A 361 24.95 -14.70 18.46
N ILE A 362 26.05 -15.02 17.78
CA ILE A 362 26.12 -15.02 16.32
C ILE A 362 25.06 -15.98 15.78
N LYS A 363 24.99 -17.22 16.30
CA LYS A 363 23.94 -18.19 15.94
C LYS A 363 22.55 -17.67 16.26
N LYS A 364 22.35 -17.04 17.42
CA LYS A 364 21.06 -16.46 17.82
C LYS A 364 20.61 -15.34 16.88
N TYR A 365 21.49 -14.42 16.48
CA TYR A 365 21.17 -13.30 15.62
C TYR A 365 21.14 -13.66 14.13
N ALA A 366 21.98 -14.60 13.71
CA ALA A 366 21.87 -15.24 12.39
C ALA A 366 20.55 -16.01 12.28
N ASN A 367 20.11 -16.69 13.36
CA ASN A 367 18.79 -17.33 13.42
C ASN A 367 17.62 -16.36 13.60
N MET A 368 17.84 -15.10 13.98
CA MET A 368 16.76 -14.09 14.01
C MET A 368 16.37 -13.65 12.59
N VAL A 369 17.25 -13.83 11.60
CA VAL A 369 16.87 -13.80 10.16
C VAL A 369 15.92 -14.96 9.84
N THR A 370 15.97 -16.05 10.62
CA THR A 370 15.04 -17.20 10.60
C THR A 370 13.83 -17.04 11.53
N CYS A 371 13.65 -15.93 12.26
CA CYS A 371 12.39 -15.65 12.97
C CYS A 371 11.25 -15.17 12.05
N SER A 372 11.48 -15.19 10.73
CA SER A 372 10.46 -15.38 9.70
C SER A 372 9.71 -16.72 9.90
N GLU A 373 10.37 -17.75 10.45
CA GLU A 373 9.83 -19.12 10.56
C GLU A 373 9.26 -19.46 11.94
N LYS A 374 9.75 -18.87 13.04
CA LYS A 374 9.31 -19.24 14.40
C LYS A 374 7.88 -18.81 14.75
N PHE A 375 7.27 -17.95 13.94
CA PHE A 375 5.88 -17.47 14.09
C PHE A 375 4.93 -17.93 12.96
N LYS A 376 5.32 -18.92 12.14
CA LYS A 376 4.54 -19.46 11.01
C LYS A 376 3.82 -18.38 10.21
N TRP A 377 4.59 -17.55 9.51
CA TRP A 377 4.04 -16.75 8.43
C TRP A 377 3.83 -17.65 7.20
N LYS A 378 2.59 -17.73 6.73
CA LYS A 378 2.24 -18.24 5.40
C LYS A 378 2.17 -17.07 4.42
#